data_AF-A0A939JHS2-F1
#
_entry.id   AF-A0A939JHS2-F1
#
_cell.length_a   1.000
_cell.length_b   1.000
_cell.length_c   1.000
_cell.angle_alpha   90.00
_cell.angle_beta   90.00
_cell.angle_gamma   90.00
#
_symmetry.space_group_name_H-M   'P 1'
#
loop_
_entity.id
_entity.type
_entity.pdbx_description
1 polymer ?
#
loop_
_entity_poly.entity_id
_entity_poly.type
_entity_poly.pdbx_seq_one_letter_code
_entity_poly.pdbx_strand_id
1 'polypeptide(L)'
;MSWHRKTLVGFDLETTGTEPSEARIVTAAVVEVLDGEPVRRLEWLADPGVPIPDEAAEIHGITTERAAAEGRPVREVAAEIARVLGDYWARGVPVVAYNAAFDLTLLDAELRRHGLPPLAGATPVLDPLTIDRAVDKYRKGKRTLEASCAEYGVVLDGAHEAGADALAAVRVAVAIAERHRQVGETDLTELHGQQVRWYAAWATDFQSFLRRKGNTDAVIDADWPLRDAGSIPAQRLEARS
;
A
#
# COMPACT_ATOMS: atom_id res chain seq x y z
N MET A 1 12.32 -19.06 -14.17
CA MET A 1 12.02 -19.20 -12.73
C MET A 1 10.91 -18.23 -12.39
N SER A 2 9.89 -18.67 -11.67
CA SER A 2 8.75 -17.86 -11.25
C SER A 2 9.18 -16.74 -10.30
N TRP A 3 8.45 -15.62 -10.31
CA TRP A 3 8.80 -14.44 -9.52
C TRP A 3 8.69 -14.67 -8.01
N HIS A 4 7.77 -15.53 -7.57
CA HIS A 4 7.52 -15.84 -6.15
C HIS A 4 8.60 -16.72 -5.49
N ARG A 5 9.66 -17.08 -6.24
CA ARG A 5 10.85 -17.79 -5.75
C ARG A 5 12.12 -16.92 -5.87
N LYS A 6 11.95 -15.62 -6.02
CA LYS A 6 13.04 -14.63 -6.10
C LYS A 6 12.90 -13.65 -4.95
N THR A 7 13.82 -12.71 -4.85
CA THR A 7 13.71 -11.57 -3.93
C THR A 7 12.42 -10.80 -4.18
N LEU A 8 11.67 -10.55 -3.12
CA LEU A 8 10.48 -9.69 -3.06
C LEU A 8 10.69 -8.65 -1.97
N VAL A 9 10.03 -7.50 -2.10
CA VAL A 9 10.16 -6.42 -1.11
C VAL A 9 8.77 -6.04 -0.60
N GLY A 10 8.47 -6.36 0.64
CA GLY A 10 7.27 -5.88 1.32
C GLY A 10 7.40 -4.39 1.64
N PHE A 11 6.31 -3.64 1.48
CA PHE A 11 6.21 -2.24 1.85
C PHE A 11 4.83 -1.97 2.49
N ASP A 12 4.84 -1.20 3.57
CA ASP A 12 3.63 -0.84 4.32
C ASP A 12 3.85 0.49 5.06
N LEU A 13 2.77 1.26 5.24
CA LEU A 13 2.73 2.52 5.99
C LEU A 13 1.64 2.48 7.08
N GLU A 14 2.01 2.95 8.27
CA GLU A 14 1.04 3.41 9.27
C GLU A 14 0.89 4.93 9.19
N THR A 15 -0.34 5.41 9.30
CA THR A 15 -0.68 6.76 8.85
C THR A 15 -1.69 7.45 9.76
N THR A 16 -1.80 8.77 9.63
CA THR A 16 -2.75 9.56 10.42
C THR A 16 -4.21 9.42 9.97
N GLY A 17 -4.51 8.68 8.90
CA GLY A 17 -5.88 8.60 8.37
C GLY A 17 -6.00 7.82 7.05
N THR A 18 -7.21 7.70 6.53
CA THR A 18 -7.54 6.77 5.42
C THR A 18 -7.65 7.42 4.05
N GLU A 19 -7.40 8.72 3.94
CA GLU A 19 -7.38 9.45 2.67
C GLU A 19 -5.91 9.72 2.26
N PRO A 20 -5.34 9.00 1.27
CA PRO A 20 -3.93 9.11 0.87
C PRO A 20 -3.48 10.53 0.52
N SER A 21 -4.37 11.36 -0.02
CA SER A 21 -4.04 12.72 -0.43
C SER A 21 -3.89 13.68 0.77
N GLU A 22 -4.50 13.37 1.91
CA GLU A 22 -4.55 14.21 3.11
C GLU A 22 -3.68 13.66 4.26
N ALA A 23 -3.68 12.33 4.44
CA ALA A 23 -3.00 11.65 5.53
C ALA A 23 -1.47 11.84 5.48
N ARG A 24 -0.84 11.68 6.65
CA ARG A 24 0.61 11.80 6.85
C ARG A 24 1.19 10.47 7.27
N ILE A 25 2.44 10.22 6.89
CA ILE A 25 3.21 9.04 7.29
C ILE A 25 3.52 9.13 8.79
N VAL A 26 3.22 8.06 9.54
CA VAL A 26 3.59 7.90 10.95
C VAL A 26 4.70 6.87 11.08
N THR A 27 4.49 5.65 10.56
CA THR A 27 5.57 4.66 10.42
C THR A 27 5.61 4.09 9.02
N ALA A 28 6.74 3.50 8.67
CA ALA A 28 6.90 2.78 7.43
C ALA A 28 7.82 1.58 7.64
N ALA A 29 7.59 0.53 6.87
CA ALA A 29 8.52 -0.60 6.82
C ALA A 29 8.80 -1.05 5.39
N VAL A 30 10.04 -1.46 5.15
CA VAL A 30 10.48 -2.16 3.95
C VAL A 30 11.15 -3.46 4.37
N VAL A 31 10.59 -4.59 3.93
CA VAL A 31 11.06 -5.94 4.27
C VAL A 31 11.52 -6.67 3.02
N GLU A 32 12.83 -6.90 2.90
CA GLU A 32 13.38 -7.73 1.84
C GLU A 32 13.22 -9.20 2.22
N VAL A 33 12.62 -9.98 1.32
CA VAL A 33 12.30 -11.39 1.52
C VAL A 33 12.93 -12.19 0.40
N LEU A 34 13.67 -13.24 0.77
CA LEU A 34 14.26 -14.19 -0.16
C LEU A 34 13.80 -15.60 0.23
N ASP A 35 13.27 -16.35 -0.73
CA ASP A 35 12.76 -17.71 -0.53
C ASP A 35 11.74 -17.83 0.64
N GLY A 36 10.93 -16.80 0.83
CA GLY A 36 9.90 -16.74 1.89
C GLY A 36 10.40 -16.26 3.25
N GLU A 37 11.71 -16.07 3.41
CA GLU A 37 12.33 -15.64 4.66
C GLU A 37 12.77 -14.16 4.60
N PRO A 38 12.50 -13.36 5.64
CA PRO A 38 12.95 -11.98 5.70
C PRO A 38 14.48 -11.94 5.91
N VAL A 39 15.18 -11.29 4.98
CA VAL A 39 16.65 -11.17 5.01
C VAL A 39 17.11 -9.76 5.41
N ARG A 40 16.24 -8.76 5.27
CA ARG A 40 16.52 -7.38 5.70
C ARG A 40 15.21 -6.68 6.08
N ARG A 41 15.28 -5.87 7.14
CA ARG A 41 14.18 -4.97 7.56
C ARG A 41 14.71 -3.55 7.67
N LEU A 42 13.94 -2.60 7.16
CA LEU A 42 14.14 -1.16 7.35
C LEU A 42 12.84 -0.60 7.88
N GLU A 43 12.92 0.19 8.93
CA GLU A 43 11.76 0.77 9.60
C GLU A 43 12.01 2.25 9.86
N TRP A 44 10.95 3.04 9.76
CA TRP A 44 10.97 4.46 10.01
C TRP A 44 9.85 4.84 10.97
N LEU A 45 10.16 5.77 11.86
CA LEU A 45 9.19 6.54 12.64
C LEU A 45 9.32 8.01 12.20
N ALA A 46 8.23 8.59 11.75
CA ALA A 46 8.14 9.98 11.34
C ALA A 46 7.42 10.81 12.40
N ASP A 47 7.87 12.05 12.62
CA ASP A 47 7.02 13.10 13.14
C ASP A 47 6.18 13.65 11.96
N PRO A 48 4.87 13.38 11.91
CA PRO A 48 4.02 13.84 10.81
C PRO A 48 3.82 15.37 10.81
N GLY A 49 4.17 16.07 11.89
CA GLY A 49 3.97 17.52 12.06
C GLY A 49 2.50 17.93 12.19
N VAL A 50 1.60 16.96 12.41
CA VAL A 50 0.17 17.15 12.67
C VAL A 50 -0.27 16.17 13.77
N PRO A 51 -1.39 16.44 14.48
CA PRO A 51 -1.94 15.48 15.42
C PRO A 51 -2.29 14.14 14.73
N ILE A 52 -1.89 13.04 15.35
CA ILE A 52 -2.35 11.69 15.01
C ILE A 52 -3.70 11.48 15.72
N PRO A 53 -4.80 11.20 14.99
CA PRO A 53 -6.09 10.91 15.61
C PRO A 53 -6.02 9.71 16.56
N ASP A 54 -6.78 9.76 17.66
CA ASP A 54 -6.79 8.71 18.67
C ASP A 54 -7.16 7.35 18.08
N GLU A 55 -8.11 7.30 17.14
CA GLU A 55 -8.51 6.05 16.48
C GLU A 55 -7.37 5.42 15.66
N ALA A 56 -6.51 6.25 15.04
CA ALA A 56 -5.33 5.75 14.33
C ALA A 56 -4.26 5.26 15.32
N ALA A 57 -4.02 6.04 16.37
CA ALA A 57 -3.08 5.68 17.44
C ALA A 57 -3.49 4.40 18.18
N GLU A 58 -4.79 4.14 18.37
CA GLU A 58 -5.32 2.90 18.94
C GLU A 58 -5.05 1.67 18.06
N ILE A 59 -5.01 1.86 16.73
CA ILE A 59 -4.75 0.78 15.76
C ILE A 59 -3.26 0.42 15.74
N HIS A 60 -2.39 1.40 15.48
CA HIS A 60 -0.95 1.15 15.24
C HIS A 60 -0.05 1.45 16.45
N GLY A 61 -0.61 1.91 17.57
CA GLY A 61 0.11 2.09 18.84
C GLY A 61 1.09 3.27 18.90
N ILE A 62 1.00 4.26 17.99
CA ILE A 62 1.88 5.44 17.98
C ILE A 62 1.06 6.69 18.29
N THR A 63 1.32 7.32 19.43
CA THR A 63 0.67 8.59 19.79
C THR A 63 1.38 9.79 19.16
N THR A 64 0.68 10.93 19.11
CA THR A 64 1.26 12.20 18.66
C THR A 64 2.52 12.56 19.46
N GLU A 65 2.49 12.39 20.78
CA GLU A 65 3.61 12.70 21.67
C GLU A 65 4.83 11.83 21.37
N ARG A 66 4.61 10.53 21.14
CA ARG A 66 5.68 9.60 20.79
C ARG A 66 6.29 9.95 19.44
N ALA A 67 5.45 10.16 18.43
CA ALA A 67 5.91 10.54 17.09
C ALA A 67 6.72 11.85 17.11
N ALA A 68 6.27 12.85 17.86
CA ALA A 68 6.99 14.13 18.00
C ALA A 68 8.31 14.00 18.78
N ALA A 69 8.38 13.11 19.77
CA ALA A 69 9.58 12.94 20.60
C ALA A 69 10.65 12.04 19.97
N GLU A 70 10.24 10.98 19.27
CA GLU A 70 11.11 9.92 18.76
C GLU A 70 11.22 9.92 17.22
N GLY A 71 10.25 10.51 16.53
CA GLY A 71 10.16 10.50 15.08
C GLY A 71 11.13 11.47 14.41
N ARG A 72 11.49 11.13 13.18
CA ARG A 72 12.32 11.96 12.31
C ARG A 72 11.44 12.90 11.48
N PRO A 73 11.99 14.02 10.96
CA PRO A 73 11.24 14.88 10.06
C PRO A 73 10.66 14.09 8.88
N VAL A 74 9.33 14.12 8.71
CA VAL A 74 8.64 13.30 7.70
C VAL A 74 9.12 13.54 6.27
N ARG A 75 9.63 14.74 5.97
CA ARG A 75 10.30 15.04 4.68
C ARG A 75 11.51 14.12 4.42
N GLU A 76 12.35 13.90 5.43
CA GLU A 76 13.53 13.04 5.31
C GLU A 76 13.12 11.57 5.20
N VAL A 77 12.15 11.15 6.03
CA VAL A 77 11.61 9.80 6.01
C VAL A 77 11.03 9.47 4.63
N ALA A 78 10.17 10.33 4.08
CA ALA A 78 9.58 10.13 2.76
C ALA A 78 10.64 10.03 1.65
N ALA A 79 11.64 10.92 1.66
CA ALA A 79 12.77 10.87 0.71
C ALA A 79 13.56 9.56 0.80
N GLU A 80 13.83 9.06 2.01
CA GLU A 80 14.56 7.81 2.20
C GLU A 80 13.77 6.59 1.75
N ILE A 81 12.47 6.52 2.07
CA ILE A 81 11.59 5.44 1.63
C ILE A 81 11.56 5.42 0.10
N ALA A 82 11.30 6.57 -0.54
CA ALA A 82 11.23 6.67 -2.00
C ALA A 82 12.54 6.24 -2.67
N ARG A 83 13.69 6.63 -2.10
CA ARG A 83 15.00 6.18 -2.57
C ARG A 83 15.14 4.66 -2.46
N VAL A 84 14.79 4.07 -1.31
CA VAL A 84 14.88 2.63 -1.08
C VAL A 84 14.00 1.85 -2.07
N LEU A 85 12.75 2.25 -2.26
CA LEU A 85 11.85 1.61 -3.22
C LEU A 85 12.36 1.79 -4.66
N GLY A 86 12.83 2.99 -5.01
CA GLY A 86 13.45 3.29 -6.30
C GLY A 86 14.66 2.40 -6.60
N ASP A 87 15.53 2.16 -5.62
CA ASP A 87 16.68 1.26 -5.76
C ASP A 87 16.25 -0.18 -6.08
N TYR A 88 15.12 -0.67 -5.52
CA TYR A 88 14.57 -1.99 -5.84
C TYR A 88 13.95 -2.03 -7.24
N TRP A 89 13.12 -1.04 -7.60
CA TRP A 89 12.54 -0.97 -8.94
C TRP A 89 13.59 -0.84 -10.05
N ALA A 90 14.65 -0.06 -9.83
CA ALA A 90 15.77 0.06 -10.77
C ALA A 90 16.47 -1.28 -11.05
N ARG A 91 16.39 -2.25 -10.12
CA ARG A 91 16.91 -3.62 -10.26
C ARG A 91 15.85 -4.61 -10.76
N GLY A 92 14.63 -4.16 -11.03
CA GLY A 92 13.50 -5.00 -11.42
C GLY A 92 12.94 -5.89 -10.30
N VAL A 93 13.22 -5.55 -9.04
CA VAL A 93 12.68 -6.26 -7.87
C VAL A 93 11.28 -5.73 -7.57
N PRO A 94 10.24 -6.59 -7.47
CA PRO A 94 8.90 -6.12 -7.23
C PRO A 94 8.69 -5.67 -5.78
N VAL A 95 8.02 -4.54 -5.63
CA VAL A 95 7.49 -4.08 -4.35
C VAL A 95 6.09 -4.66 -4.15
N VAL A 96 5.86 -5.27 -3.00
CA VAL A 96 4.60 -5.88 -2.59
C VAL A 96 3.97 -5.04 -1.49
N ALA A 97 2.76 -4.53 -1.72
CA ALA A 97 2.00 -3.78 -0.72
C ALA A 97 0.53 -4.21 -0.79
N TYR A 98 -0.09 -4.46 0.37
CA TYR A 98 -1.48 -4.89 0.41
C TYR A 98 -2.40 -3.68 0.26
N ASN A 99 -3.20 -3.61 -0.81
CA ASN A 99 -3.88 -2.38 -1.24
C ASN A 99 -2.89 -1.28 -1.66
N ALA A 100 -1.88 -1.64 -2.46
CA ALA A 100 -0.75 -0.79 -2.87
C ALA A 100 -1.13 0.63 -3.35
N ALA A 101 -2.33 0.81 -3.92
CA ALA A 101 -2.84 2.13 -4.30
C ALA A 101 -2.96 3.12 -3.13
N PHE A 102 -3.07 2.65 -1.90
CA PHE A 102 -3.08 3.49 -0.71
C PHE A 102 -1.68 3.98 -0.38
N ASP A 103 -0.77 3.07 -0.03
CA ASP A 103 0.57 3.40 0.48
C ASP A 103 1.40 4.20 -0.53
N LEU A 104 1.38 3.77 -1.80
CA LEU A 104 2.17 4.41 -2.84
C LEU A 104 1.63 5.80 -3.17
N THR A 105 0.31 5.98 -3.19
CA THR A 105 -0.30 7.32 -3.39
C THR A 105 0.01 8.24 -2.23
N LEU A 106 -0.06 7.74 -1.00
CA LEU A 106 0.24 8.55 0.19
C LEU A 106 1.71 8.97 0.23
N LEU A 107 2.63 8.05 -0.09
CA LEU A 107 4.05 8.38 -0.22
C LEU A 107 4.28 9.41 -1.35
N ASP A 108 3.62 9.27 -2.51
CA ASP A 108 3.72 10.26 -3.59
C ASP A 108 3.19 11.64 -3.16
N ALA A 109 2.06 11.68 -2.45
CA ALA A 109 1.48 12.90 -1.92
C ALA A 109 2.40 13.56 -0.89
N GLU A 110 3.02 12.79 0.02
CA GLU A 110 3.98 13.31 0.99
C GLU A 110 5.23 13.86 0.31
N LEU A 111 5.77 13.18 -0.72
CA LEU A 111 6.90 13.69 -1.50
C LEU A 111 6.57 15.04 -2.15
N ARG A 112 5.41 15.13 -2.82
CA ARG A 112 4.95 16.37 -3.47
C ARG A 112 4.73 17.49 -2.47
N ARG A 113 4.15 17.19 -1.31
CA ARG A 113 3.92 18.14 -0.21
C ARG A 113 5.23 18.81 0.26
N HIS A 114 6.35 18.10 0.15
CA HIS A 114 7.69 18.61 0.51
C HIS A 114 8.55 19.07 -0.67
N GLY A 115 7.96 19.19 -1.86
CA GLY A 115 8.68 19.58 -3.08
C GLY A 115 9.75 18.58 -3.51
N LEU A 116 9.61 17.31 -3.12
CA LEU A 116 10.50 16.22 -3.52
C LEU A 116 10.02 15.61 -4.84
N PRO A 117 10.90 14.92 -5.59
CA PRO A 117 10.50 14.20 -6.80
C PRO A 117 9.38 13.19 -6.51
N PRO A 118 8.33 13.14 -7.34
CA PRO A 118 7.24 12.16 -7.18
C PRO A 118 7.73 10.73 -7.49
N LEU A 119 6.95 9.72 -7.10
CA LEU A 119 7.15 8.29 -7.37
C LEU A 119 6.90 7.93 -8.85
N ALA A 120 7.53 8.64 -9.78
CA ALA A 120 7.40 8.34 -11.19
C ALA A 120 7.97 6.94 -11.51
N GLY A 121 7.16 6.09 -12.14
CA GLY A 121 7.59 4.77 -12.60
C GLY A 121 7.66 3.69 -11.52
N ALA A 122 6.77 3.72 -10.53
CA ALA A 122 6.61 2.67 -9.52
C ALA A 122 6.21 1.32 -10.14
N THR A 123 7.20 0.57 -10.64
CA THR A 123 7.00 -0.72 -11.29
C THR A 123 8.30 -1.57 -11.25
N PRO A 124 8.24 -2.90 -11.02
CA PRO A 124 7.03 -3.69 -10.82
C PRO A 124 6.45 -3.58 -9.39
N VAL A 125 5.12 -3.65 -9.31
CA VAL A 125 4.32 -3.67 -8.07
C VAL A 125 3.43 -4.90 -8.06
N LEU A 126 3.29 -5.54 -6.90
CA LEU A 126 2.35 -6.62 -6.64
C LEU A 126 1.44 -6.22 -5.47
N ASP A 127 0.14 -6.36 -5.66
CA ASP A 127 -0.89 -6.07 -4.69
C ASP A 127 -1.73 -7.33 -4.45
N PRO A 128 -1.48 -8.06 -3.35
CA PRO A 128 -2.20 -9.29 -3.05
C PRO A 128 -3.72 -9.10 -3.02
N LEU A 129 -4.23 -7.94 -2.61
CA LEU A 129 -5.67 -7.67 -2.60
C LEU A 129 -6.24 -7.61 -4.02
N THR A 130 -5.57 -6.89 -4.91
CA THR A 130 -5.97 -6.76 -6.32
C THR A 130 -5.89 -8.11 -7.04
N ILE A 131 -4.82 -8.88 -6.81
CA ILE A 131 -4.66 -10.22 -7.39
C ILE A 131 -5.76 -11.15 -6.87
N ASP A 132 -5.96 -11.25 -5.56
CA ASP A 132 -6.99 -12.09 -4.91
C ASP A 132 -8.39 -11.77 -5.48
N ARG A 133 -8.72 -10.49 -5.67
CA ARG A 133 -10.02 -10.05 -6.26
C ARG A 133 -10.21 -10.52 -7.69
N ALA A 134 -9.15 -10.58 -8.47
CA ALA A 134 -9.21 -11.01 -9.85
C ALA A 134 -9.31 -12.53 -9.98
N VAL A 135 -8.49 -13.27 -9.22
CA VAL A 135 -8.36 -14.73 -9.40
C VAL A 135 -9.38 -15.55 -8.64
N ASP A 136 -9.97 -14.98 -7.59
CA ASP A 136 -11.08 -15.59 -6.86
C ASP A 136 -12.21 -14.57 -6.66
N LYS A 137 -12.85 -14.15 -7.76
CA LYS A 137 -13.91 -13.10 -7.76
C LYS A 137 -15.08 -13.42 -6.81
N TYR A 138 -15.38 -14.70 -6.59
CA TYR A 138 -16.56 -15.14 -5.82
C TYR A 138 -16.25 -15.55 -4.38
N ARG A 139 -15.00 -15.38 -3.93
CA ARG A 139 -14.61 -15.61 -2.53
C ARG A 139 -15.55 -14.89 -1.57
N LYS A 140 -16.01 -15.62 -0.55
CA LYS A 140 -16.84 -15.08 0.53
C LYS A 140 -15.97 -14.45 1.62
N GLY A 141 -16.55 -13.49 2.35
CA GLY A 141 -15.91 -12.87 3.52
C GLY A 141 -15.15 -11.59 3.19
N LYS A 142 -14.49 -11.05 4.22
CA LYS A 142 -13.66 -9.85 4.11
C LYS A 142 -12.36 -10.15 3.37
N ARG A 143 -11.75 -9.10 2.82
CA ARG A 143 -10.42 -9.10 2.20
C ARG A 143 -9.56 -8.01 2.84
N THR A 144 -9.53 -7.97 4.17
CA THR A 144 -8.47 -7.28 4.91
C THR A 144 -7.22 -8.15 4.85
N LEU A 145 -6.05 -7.58 5.19
CA LEU A 145 -4.82 -8.35 5.24
C LEU A 145 -4.94 -9.55 6.19
N GLU A 146 -5.55 -9.40 7.37
CA GLU A 146 -5.71 -10.52 8.30
C GLU A 146 -6.65 -11.61 7.73
N ALA A 147 -7.74 -11.20 7.08
CA ALA A 147 -8.67 -12.13 6.43
C ALA A 147 -8.03 -12.86 5.23
N SER A 148 -7.13 -12.20 4.50
CA SER A 148 -6.32 -12.84 3.47
C SER A 148 -5.28 -13.78 4.08
N CYS A 149 -4.61 -13.40 5.15
CA CYS A 149 -3.66 -14.26 5.85
C CYS A 149 -4.33 -15.57 6.30
N ALA A 150 -5.51 -15.46 6.94
CA ALA A 150 -6.29 -16.62 7.36
C ALA A 150 -6.69 -17.54 6.19
N GLU A 151 -7.11 -16.98 5.05
CA GLU A 151 -7.47 -17.76 3.86
C GLU A 151 -6.28 -18.50 3.25
N TYR A 152 -5.14 -17.83 3.18
CA TYR A 152 -3.95 -18.34 2.52
C TYR A 152 -3.03 -19.14 3.45
N GLY A 153 -3.40 -19.29 4.73
CA GLY A 153 -2.61 -20.03 5.72
C GLY A 153 -1.33 -19.32 6.13
N VAL A 154 -1.32 -17.99 6.04
CA VAL A 154 -0.19 -17.13 6.46
C VAL A 154 -0.40 -16.73 7.91
N VAL A 155 0.64 -16.86 8.73
CA VAL A 155 0.65 -16.35 10.10
C VAL A 155 0.98 -14.87 10.08
N LEU A 156 0.11 -14.07 10.72
CA LEU A 156 0.30 -12.65 10.96
C LEU A 156 0.37 -12.44 12.48
N ASP A 157 1.58 -12.29 12.99
CA ASP A 157 1.86 -11.91 14.37
C ASP A 157 2.21 -10.41 14.37
N GLY A 158 1.52 -9.60 15.17
CA GLY A 158 1.74 -8.14 15.22
C GLY A 158 1.00 -7.36 14.12
N ALA A 159 -0.28 -7.66 13.87
CA ALA A 159 -1.10 -6.85 12.96
C ALA A 159 -1.08 -5.36 13.36
N HIS A 160 -1.03 -4.46 12.37
CA HIS A 160 -0.87 -3.02 12.55
C HIS A 160 0.53 -2.57 13.04
N GLU A 161 1.51 -3.47 12.91
CA GLU A 161 2.93 -3.11 12.88
C GLU A 161 3.38 -3.15 11.41
N ALA A 162 3.85 -2.02 10.87
CA ALA A 162 4.21 -1.92 9.45
C ALA A 162 5.16 -3.04 8.98
N GLY A 163 6.13 -3.45 9.82
CA GLY A 163 7.06 -4.52 9.49
C GLY A 163 6.41 -5.90 9.39
N ALA A 164 5.42 -6.18 10.23
CA ALA A 164 4.66 -7.43 10.21
C ALA A 164 3.72 -7.46 9.00
N ASP A 165 3.02 -6.35 8.75
CA ASP A 165 2.05 -6.24 7.65
C ASP A 165 2.76 -6.26 6.28
N ALA A 166 3.91 -5.60 6.12
CA ALA A 166 4.75 -5.70 4.92
C ALA A 166 5.21 -7.14 4.64
N LEU A 167 5.64 -7.88 5.67
CA LEU A 167 6.05 -9.28 5.51
C LEU A 167 4.85 -10.18 5.18
N ALA A 168 3.71 -9.96 5.83
CA ALA A 168 2.49 -10.70 5.58
C ALA A 168 1.98 -10.47 4.15
N ALA A 169 2.03 -9.24 3.63
CA ALA A 169 1.69 -8.92 2.24
C ALA A 169 2.52 -9.76 1.25
N VAL A 170 3.84 -9.86 1.47
CA VAL A 170 4.72 -10.72 0.65
C VAL A 170 4.31 -12.18 0.75
N ARG A 171 4.09 -12.70 1.95
CA ARG A 171 3.71 -14.11 2.16
C ARG A 171 2.37 -14.44 1.52
N VAL A 172 1.39 -13.53 1.59
CA VAL A 172 0.11 -13.68 0.91
C VAL A 172 0.29 -13.67 -0.61
N ALA A 173 1.11 -12.76 -1.18
CA ALA A 173 1.40 -12.77 -2.61
C ALA A 173 2.01 -14.12 -3.06
N VAL A 174 2.98 -14.65 -2.31
CA VAL A 174 3.59 -15.96 -2.59
C VAL A 174 2.55 -17.07 -2.51
N ALA A 175 1.72 -17.11 -1.46
CA ALA A 175 0.69 -18.13 -1.29
C ALA A 175 -0.39 -18.09 -2.40
N ILE A 176 -0.77 -16.89 -2.86
CA ILE A 176 -1.65 -16.72 -4.03
C ILE A 176 -0.97 -17.31 -5.28
N ALA A 177 0.31 -17.02 -5.50
CA ALA A 177 1.05 -17.49 -6.66
C ALA A 177 1.23 -19.01 -6.68
N GLU A 178 1.41 -19.63 -5.51
CA GLU A 178 1.48 -21.08 -5.35
C GLU A 178 0.12 -21.75 -5.58
N ARG A 179 -0.97 -21.16 -5.06
CA ARG A 179 -2.34 -21.67 -5.24
C ARG A 179 -2.86 -21.48 -6.66
N HIS A 180 -2.55 -20.35 -7.29
CA HIS A 180 -3.01 -19.96 -8.62
C HIS A 180 -1.84 -19.92 -9.60
N ARG A 181 -1.51 -21.09 -10.17
CA ARG A 181 -0.38 -21.28 -11.09
C ARG A 181 -0.26 -20.19 -12.17
N GLN A 182 -1.38 -19.76 -12.75
CA GLN A 182 -1.43 -18.68 -13.75
C GLN A 182 -0.81 -17.36 -13.26
N VAL A 183 -0.96 -17.01 -11.99
CA VAL A 183 -0.34 -15.83 -11.38
C VAL A 183 1.16 -16.05 -11.21
N GLY A 184 1.55 -17.20 -10.66
CA GLY A 184 2.95 -17.53 -10.40
C GLY A 184 3.82 -17.69 -11.65
N GLU A 185 3.21 -18.04 -12.78
CA GLU A 185 3.89 -18.23 -14.08
C GLU A 185 3.89 -16.99 -14.98
N THR A 186 3.09 -15.97 -14.65
CA THR A 186 3.04 -14.71 -15.42
C THR A 186 4.31 -13.88 -15.16
N ASP A 187 4.85 -13.23 -16.19
CA ASP A 187 5.98 -12.29 -16.06
C ASP A 187 5.59 -11.09 -15.17
N LEU A 188 6.53 -10.53 -14.40
CA LEU A 188 6.23 -9.42 -13.47
C LEU A 188 5.69 -8.18 -14.17
N THR A 189 6.19 -7.85 -15.36
CA THR A 189 5.74 -6.70 -16.14
C THR A 189 4.32 -6.92 -16.61
N GLU A 190 4.03 -8.12 -17.09
CA GLU A 190 2.68 -8.50 -17.50
C GLU A 190 1.72 -8.55 -16.32
N LEU A 191 2.12 -9.14 -15.19
CA LEU A 191 1.31 -9.25 -13.98
C LEU A 191 1.00 -7.86 -13.39
N HIS A 192 1.95 -6.94 -13.41
CA HIS A 192 1.71 -5.54 -13.05
C HIS A 192 0.67 -4.91 -13.99
N GLY A 193 0.82 -5.07 -15.31
CA GLY A 193 -0.16 -4.56 -16.28
C GLY A 193 -1.54 -5.22 -16.16
N GLN A 194 -1.61 -6.49 -15.76
CA GLN A 194 -2.86 -7.19 -15.47
C GLN A 194 -3.55 -6.58 -14.24
N GLN A 195 -2.81 -6.30 -13.17
CA GLN A 195 -3.33 -5.66 -11.96
C GLN A 195 -3.92 -4.26 -12.24
N VAL A 196 -3.28 -3.45 -13.09
CA VAL A 196 -3.86 -2.16 -13.54
C VAL A 196 -5.27 -2.37 -14.10
N ARG A 197 -5.44 -3.36 -15.00
CA ARG A 197 -6.76 -3.65 -15.62
C ARG A 197 -7.75 -4.24 -14.61
N TRP A 198 -7.29 -5.13 -13.73
CA TRP A 198 -8.14 -5.75 -12.71
C TRP A 198 -8.64 -4.73 -11.69
N TYR A 199 -7.76 -3.84 -11.24
CA TYR A 199 -8.12 -2.77 -10.31
C TYR A 199 -9.15 -1.82 -10.94
N ALA A 200 -8.92 -1.36 -12.17
CA ALA A 200 -9.87 -0.49 -12.88
C ALA A 200 -11.25 -1.15 -13.08
N ALA A 201 -11.29 -2.44 -13.42
CA ALA A 201 -12.52 -3.20 -13.53
C ALA A 201 -13.25 -3.32 -12.18
N TRP A 202 -12.51 -3.63 -11.10
CA TRP A 202 -13.06 -3.67 -9.75
C TRP A 202 -13.61 -2.30 -9.32
N ALA A 203 -12.88 -1.21 -9.55
CA ALA A 203 -13.29 0.16 -9.22
C ALA A 203 -14.62 0.51 -9.90
N THR A 204 -14.76 0.18 -11.19
CA THR A 204 -15.98 0.38 -11.98
C THR A 204 -17.17 -0.41 -11.41
N ASP A 205 -16.97 -1.71 -11.13
CA ASP A 205 -18.00 -2.57 -10.55
C ASP A 205 -18.43 -2.08 -9.16
N PHE A 206 -17.47 -1.66 -8.33
CA PHE A 206 -17.71 -1.19 -6.97
C PHE A 206 -18.42 0.16 -6.95
N GLN A 207 -18.00 1.11 -7.80
CA GLN A 207 -18.69 2.39 -7.98
C GLN A 207 -20.16 2.17 -8.37
N SER A 208 -20.40 1.29 -9.34
CA SER A 208 -21.75 0.95 -9.79
C SER A 208 -22.60 0.35 -8.67
N PHE A 209 -21.99 -0.49 -7.84
CA PHE A 209 -22.63 -1.04 -6.65
C PHE A 209 -22.98 0.04 -5.61
N LEU A 210 -22.08 0.97 -5.29
CA LEU A 210 -22.33 2.05 -4.33
C LEU A 210 -23.48 2.96 -4.80
N ARG A 211 -23.51 3.31 -6.09
CA ARG A 211 -24.60 4.10 -6.68
C ARG A 211 -25.95 3.39 -6.57
N ARG A 212 -25.98 2.08 -6.83
CA ARG A 212 -27.19 1.26 -6.62
C ARG A 212 -27.62 1.17 -5.14
N LYS A 213 -26.68 1.34 -4.21
CA LYS A 213 -26.94 1.34 -2.76
C LYS A 213 -27.33 2.72 -2.21
N GLY A 214 -27.48 3.73 -3.07
CA GLY A 214 -27.97 5.06 -2.71
C GLY A 214 -26.90 6.14 -2.63
N ASN A 215 -25.62 5.80 -2.80
CA ASN A 215 -24.55 6.79 -2.93
C ASN A 215 -24.40 7.18 -4.41
N THR A 216 -25.36 7.95 -4.94
CA THR A 216 -25.49 8.25 -6.38
C THR A 216 -24.29 8.96 -6.97
N ASP A 217 -23.60 9.76 -6.16
CA ASP A 217 -22.45 10.57 -6.58
C ASP A 217 -21.11 9.87 -6.29
N ALA A 218 -21.13 8.59 -5.89
CA ALA A 218 -19.91 7.83 -5.63
C ALA A 218 -18.98 7.88 -6.84
N VAL A 219 -17.72 8.27 -6.59
CA VAL A 219 -16.61 8.19 -7.53
C VAL A 219 -15.54 7.30 -6.89
N ILE A 220 -15.11 6.27 -7.62
CA ILE A 220 -14.01 5.40 -7.21
C ILE A 220 -12.89 5.60 -8.22
N ASP A 221 -11.73 6.02 -7.73
CA ASP A 221 -10.52 6.12 -8.53
C ASP A 221 -10.13 4.74 -9.06
N ALA A 222 -9.93 4.67 -10.38
CA ALA A 222 -9.58 3.45 -11.11
C ALA A 222 -8.07 3.35 -11.39
N ASP A 223 -7.28 4.35 -11.00
CA ASP A 223 -5.84 4.39 -11.21
C ASP A 223 -5.11 3.56 -10.15
N TRP A 224 -4.11 2.81 -10.63
CA TRP A 224 -3.27 1.91 -9.84
C TRP A 224 -1.92 1.77 -10.54
N PRO A 225 -0.79 1.66 -9.80
CA PRO A 225 -0.70 1.63 -8.34
C PRO A 225 -0.63 3.02 -7.70
N LEU A 226 -0.66 4.09 -8.50
CA LEU A 226 -0.71 5.47 -8.02
C LEU A 226 -2.03 6.08 -8.51
N ARG A 227 -2.80 6.63 -7.58
CA ARG A 227 -4.02 7.38 -7.88
C ARG A 227 -3.66 8.74 -8.45
N ASP A 228 -4.48 9.26 -9.36
CA ASP A 228 -4.25 10.61 -9.89
C ASP A 228 -4.54 11.63 -8.78
N ALA A 229 -3.54 12.44 -8.44
CA ALA A 229 -3.72 13.61 -7.58
C ALA A 229 -4.60 14.70 -8.28
N GLY A 230 -4.95 14.50 -9.55
CA GLY A 230 -5.73 15.36 -10.43
C GLY A 230 -7.25 15.35 -10.26
N SER A 231 -7.75 15.50 -9.03
CA SER A 231 -9.05 16.11 -8.78
C SER A 231 -9.08 16.77 -7.40
N ILE A 232 -8.20 17.75 -7.17
CA ILE A 232 -8.31 18.68 -6.05
C ILE A 232 -9.33 19.75 -6.47
N PRO A 233 -10.55 19.81 -5.92
CA PRO A 233 -11.33 21.04 -6.01
C PRO A 233 -10.55 22.09 -5.20
N ALA A 234 -10.12 23.15 -5.86
CA ALA A 234 -9.50 24.32 -5.23
C ALA A 234 -10.51 25.14 -4.38
N GLN A 235 -11.32 24.49 -3.54
CA GLN A 235 -12.35 25.12 -2.73
C GLN A 235 -12.46 24.50 -1.33
N ARG A 236 -11.46 24.79 -0.49
CA ARG A 236 -11.70 25.11 0.93
C ARG A 236 -10.57 25.96 1.53
N LEU A 237 -10.16 26.98 0.78
CA LEU A 237 -9.47 28.15 1.32
C LEU A 237 -10.46 29.30 1.21
N GLU A 238 -11.39 29.38 2.16
CA GLU A 238 -12.13 30.59 2.55
C GLU A 238 -13.22 30.21 3.57
N ALA A 239 -12.91 30.38 4.86
CA ALA A 239 -13.86 30.74 5.93
C ALA A 239 -13.12 30.78 7.28
N ARG A 240 -12.19 31.73 7.43
CA ARG A 240 -11.82 32.30 8.74
C ARG A 240 -11.49 33.77 8.54
N SER A 241 -12.55 34.57 8.51
CA SER A 241 -12.58 35.96 8.97
C SER A 241 -13.66 36.04 10.05
#